data_AF-A0A9E5J0T4-F1
#
_entry.id   AF-A0A9E5J0T4-F1
#
_cell.length_a   1.000
_cell.length_b   1.000
_cell.length_c   1.000
_cell.angle_alpha   90.00
_cell.angle_beta   90.00
_cell.angle_gamma   90.00
#
_symmetry.space_group_name_H-M   'P 1'
#
loop_
_entity.id
_entity.type
_entity.pdbx_description
1 polymer ?
#
loop_
_entity_poly.entity_id
_entity_poly.type
_entity_poly.pdbx_seq_one_letter_code
_entity_poly.pdbx_strand_id
1 'polypeptide(L)'
;MLAKRLGFTLRSGAIVFALSAFALLAFPVSFLQFLALESGPLGYSQEIIWAMRMTGASLLIAAVMMPLVAAFASERALRQVAVLMVGICSLLTLLTFLTPAPWAIGKISYVAVGALFTMAYIYGLRGRRRNH
;
A
#
# COMPACT_ATOMS: atom_id res chain seq x y z
N MET A 1 2.93 18.38 -15.61
CA MET A 1 3.91 17.42 -15.04
C MET A 1 3.37 16.66 -13.83
N LEU A 2 2.60 17.31 -12.95
CA LEU A 2 2.02 16.69 -11.75
C LEU A 2 1.12 15.48 -12.07
N ALA A 3 0.19 15.61 -13.02
CA ALA A 3 -0.69 14.51 -13.43
C ALA A 3 0.08 13.27 -13.93
N LYS A 4 1.16 13.46 -14.72
CA LYS A 4 2.01 12.36 -15.20
C LYS A 4 2.75 11.65 -14.06
N ARG A 5 3.28 12.41 -13.09
CA ARG A 5 4.00 11.86 -11.93
C ARG A 5 3.05 11.09 -10.99
N LEU A 6 1.93 11.70 -10.61
CA LEU A 6 0.94 11.07 -9.74
C LEU A 6 0.26 9.86 -10.41
N GLY A 7 -0.01 9.96 -11.72
CA GLY A 7 -0.55 8.83 -12.48
C GLY A 7 0.43 7.65 -12.52
N PHE A 8 1.74 7.90 -12.62
CA PHE A 8 2.75 6.85 -12.52
C PHE A 8 2.80 6.23 -11.11
N THR A 9 2.77 7.04 -10.05
CA THR A 9 2.72 6.56 -8.65
C THR A 9 1.47 5.70 -8.40
N LEU A 10 0.31 6.11 -8.90
CA LEU A 10 -0.93 5.35 -8.76
C LEU A 10 -0.87 4.01 -9.51
N ARG A 11 -0.34 3.97 -10.74
CA ARG A 11 -0.22 2.73 -11.52
C ARG A 11 0.80 1.76 -10.92
N SER A 12 1.92 2.26 -10.40
CA SER A 12 2.89 1.42 -9.68
C SER A 12 2.30 0.90 -8.36
N GLY A 13 1.55 1.74 -7.64
CA GLY A 13 0.75 1.33 -6.48
C GLY A 13 -0.21 0.20 -6.80
N ALA A 14 -0.95 0.31 -7.90
CA ALA A 14 -1.88 -0.73 -8.34
C ALA A 14 -1.23 -2.11 -8.47
N ILE A 15 -0.01 -2.18 -9.01
CA ILE A 15 0.73 -3.43 -9.15
C ILE A 15 1.10 -4.01 -7.78
N VAL A 16 1.64 -3.18 -6.87
CA VAL A 16 2.01 -3.62 -5.52
C VAL A 16 0.79 -4.12 -4.76
N PHE A 17 -0.33 -3.38 -4.83
CA PHE A 17 -1.59 -3.76 -4.19
C PHE A 17 -2.19 -5.03 -4.82
N ALA A 18 -2.13 -5.21 -6.14
CA ALA A 18 -2.59 -6.43 -6.81
C ALA A 18 -1.78 -7.66 -6.39
N LEU A 19 -0.44 -7.55 -6.35
CA LEU A 19 0.43 -8.64 -5.89
C LEU A 19 0.18 -8.97 -4.41
N SER A 20 0.01 -7.95 -3.58
CA SER A 20 -0.29 -8.13 -2.15
C SER A 20 -1.66 -8.78 -1.94
N ALA A 21 -2.67 -8.35 -2.71
CA ALA A 21 -4.01 -8.93 -2.68
C ALA A 21 -3.99 -10.41 -3.08
N PHE A 22 -3.28 -10.74 -4.16
CA PHE A 22 -3.12 -12.12 -4.60
C PHE A 22 -2.43 -12.98 -3.53
N ALA A 23 -1.34 -12.50 -2.94
CA ALA A 23 -0.64 -13.21 -1.88
C ALA A 23 -1.54 -13.47 -0.65
N LEU A 24 -2.32 -12.48 -0.23
CA LEU A 24 -3.24 -12.59 0.90
C LEU A 24 -4.43 -13.53 0.64
N LEU A 25 -4.93 -13.58 -0.59
CA LEU A 25 -6.07 -14.44 -0.96
C LEU A 25 -5.65 -15.89 -1.17
N ALA A 26 -4.59 -16.11 -1.94
CA ALA A 26 -4.13 -17.45 -2.31
C ALA A 26 -3.25 -18.09 -1.23
N PHE A 27 -2.39 -17.31 -0.57
CA PHE A 27 -1.36 -17.82 0.35
C PHE A 27 -1.30 -17.03 1.69
N PRO A 28 -2.41 -16.90 2.44
CA PRO A 28 -2.46 -16.08 3.66
C PRO A 28 -1.44 -16.52 4.72
N VAL A 29 -1.21 -17.82 4.89
CA VAL A 29 -0.25 -18.35 5.87
C VAL A 29 1.18 -17.97 5.51
N SER A 30 1.56 -18.13 4.23
CA SER A 30 2.88 -17.73 3.75
C SER A 30 3.11 -16.24 3.90
N PHE A 31 2.06 -15.42 3.75
CA PHE A 31 2.14 -13.98 3.96
C PHE A 31 2.38 -13.62 5.43
N LEU A 32 1.68 -14.27 6.36
CA LEU A 32 1.89 -14.10 7.80
C LEU A 32 3.31 -14.48 8.22
N GLN A 33 3.84 -15.59 7.67
CA GLN A 33 5.22 -16.02 7.87
C GLN A 33 6.23 -15.04 7.27
N PHE A 34 5.95 -14.48 6.09
CA PHE A 34 6.78 -13.47 5.46
C PHE A 34 6.90 -12.21 6.33
N LEU A 35 5.81 -11.78 6.95
CA LEU A 35 5.80 -10.71 7.95
C LEU A 35 6.45 -11.10 9.28
N ALA A 36 6.81 -12.37 9.46
CA ALA A 36 7.31 -12.96 10.70
C ALA A 36 6.36 -12.77 11.89
N LEU A 37 5.04 -12.84 11.66
CA LEU A 37 4.08 -12.86 12.75
C LEU A 37 4.20 -14.19 13.50
N GLU A 38 4.23 -14.14 14.83
CA GLU A 38 4.34 -15.35 15.64
C GLU A 38 3.08 -16.21 15.49
N SER A 39 3.28 -17.49 15.16
CA SER A 39 2.21 -18.50 15.23
C SER A 39 2.11 -19.06 16.64
N GLY A 40 0.90 -19.35 17.10
CA GLY A 40 0.70 -20.07 18.36
C GLY A 40 1.17 -21.53 18.28
N PRO A 41 1.06 -22.29 19.39
CA PRO A 41 1.48 -23.70 19.45
C PRO A 41 0.79 -24.61 18.42
N LEU A 42 -0.41 -24.23 17.97
CA LEU A 42 -1.24 -24.95 17.01
C LEU A 42 -1.25 -24.29 15.61
N GLY A 43 -0.34 -23.33 15.35
CA GLY A 43 -0.29 -22.55 14.12
C GLY A 43 -1.05 -21.22 14.20
N TYR A 44 -1.39 -20.66 13.04
CA TYR A 44 -2.21 -19.45 12.94
C TYR A 44 -3.69 -19.77 13.13
N SER A 45 -4.40 -18.92 13.87
CA SER A 45 -5.83 -19.10 14.10
C SER A 45 -6.63 -18.96 12.80
N GLN A 46 -7.84 -19.53 12.74
CA GLN A 46 -8.67 -19.39 11.54
C GLN A 46 -9.14 -17.95 11.34
N GLU A 47 -9.36 -17.20 12.43
CA GLU A 47 -9.80 -15.80 12.37
C GLU A 47 -8.77 -14.93 11.65
N ILE A 48 -7.47 -15.08 11.97
CA ILE A 48 -6.43 -14.28 11.32
C ILE A 48 -6.27 -14.64 9.83
N ILE A 49 -6.44 -15.91 9.48
CA ILE A 49 -6.38 -16.36 8.07
C ILE A 49 -7.51 -15.72 7.26
N TRP A 50 -8.74 -15.72 7.78
CA TRP A 50 -9.87 -15.07 7.11
C TRP A 50 -9.76 -13.55 7.11
N ALA A 51 -9.24 -12.94 8.18
CA ALA A 51 -8.95 -11.51 8.21
C ALA A 51 -7.95 -11.11 7.11
N MET A 52 -6.90 -11.92 6.89
CA MET A 52 -5.95 -11.72 5.79
C MET A 52 -6.65 -11.80 4.42
N ARG A 53 -7.52 -12.78 4.20
CA ARG A 53 -8.30 -12.90 2.95
C ARG A 53 -9.21 -11.70 2.70
N MET A 54 -9.93 -11.24 3.72
CA MET A 54 -10.80 -10.05 3.64
C MET A 54 -9.99 -8.77 3.38
N THR A 55 -8.79 -8.68 3.97
CA THR A 55 -7.83 -7.61 3.67
C THR A 55 -7.38 -7.69 2.22
N GLY A 56 -7.04 -8.88 1.71
CA GLY A 56 -6.70 -9.12 0.31
C GLY A 56 -7.80 -8.67 -0.66
N ALA A 57 -9.07 -9.00 -0.37
CA ALA A 57 -10.21 -8.52 -1.15
C ALA A 57 -10.33 -6.98 -1.14
N SER A 58 -10.06 -6.35 0.00
CA SER A 58 -10.04 -4.89 0.12
C SER A 58 -8.91 -4.25 -0.69
N LEU A 59 -7.72 -4.88 -0.72
CA LEU A 59 -6.59 -4.43 -1.55
C LEU A 59 -6.89 -4.55 -3.05
N LEU A 60 -7.67 -5.55 -3.48
CA LEU A 60 -8.12 -5.68 -4.87
C LEU A 60 -8.93 -4.46 -5.32
N ILE A 61 -9.82 -3.94 -4.47
CA ILE A 61 -10.59 -2.73 -4.77
C ILE A 61 -9.63 -1.56 -5.01
N ALA A 62 -8.65 -1.37 -4.12
CA ALA A 62 -7.64 -0.33 -4.28
C ALA A 62 -6.82 -0.52 -5.58
N ALA A 63 -6.40 -1.75 -5.88
CA ALA A 63 -5.64 -2.08 -7.08
C ALA A 63 -6.39 -1.74 -8.38
N VAL A 64 -7.71 -1.93 -8.42
CA VAL A 64 -8.54 -1.59 -9.58
C VAL A 64 -8.85 -0.09 -9.66
N MET A 65 -9.09 0.56 -8.52
CA MET A 65 -9.44 1.99 -8.50
C MET A 65 -8.26 2.91 -8.80
N MET A 66 -7.04 2.58 -8.37
CA MET A 66 -5.85 3.39 -8.60
C MET A 66 -5.58 3.73 -10.10
N PRO A 67 -5.55 2.77 -11.04
CA PRO A 67 -5.31 3.07 -12.45
C PRO A 67 -6.47 3.84 -13.09
N LEU A 68 -7.72 3.61 -12.64
CA LEU A 68 -8.88 4.36 -13.11
C LEU A 68 -8.80 5.82 -12.68
N VAL A 69 -8.49 6.09 -11.41
CA VAL A 69 -8.25 7.45 -10.91
C VAL A 69 -7.08 8.09 -11.66
N ALA A 70 -6.00 7.35 -11.92
CA ALA A 70 -4.87 7.86 -12.70
C ALA A 70 -5.22 8.22 -14.16
N ALA A 71 -6.22 7.55 -14.74
CA ALA A 71 -6.64 7.76 -16.13
C ALA A 71 -7.67 8.89 -16.28
N PHE A 72 -8.62 9.00 -15.34
CA PHE A 72 -9.82 9.81 -15.51
C PHE A 72 -9.94 11.00 -14.55
N ALA A 73 -9.16 11.05 -13.47
CA ALA A 73 -9.29 12.14 -12.51
C ALA A 73 -8.69 13.46 -13.02
N SER A 74 -9.39 14.57 -12.75
CA SER A 74 -8.89 15.91 -13.03
C SER A 74 -7.63 16.23 -12.19
N GLU A 75 -6.82 17.19 -12.63
CA GLU A 75 -5.59 17.56 -11.90
C GLU A 75 -5.87 18.03 -10.47
N ARG A 76 -7.02 18.70 -10.23
CA ARG A 76 -7.46 19.11 -8.89
C ARG A 76 -7.80 17.91 -8.02
N ALA A 77 -8.53 16.93 -8.56
CA ALA A 77 -8.87 15.70 -7.85
C ALA A 77 -7.62 14.85 -7.54
N LEU A 78 -6.71 14.69 -8.51
CA LEU A 78 -5.44 13.99 -8.31
C LEU A 78 -4.61 14.61 -7.18
N ARG A 79 -4.62 15.95 -7.07
CA ARG A 79 -3.91 16.64 -5.98
C ARG A 79 -4.53 16.33 -4.61
N GLN A 80 -5.85 16.36 -4.50
CA GLN A 80 -6.54 16.02 -3.25
C GLN A 80 -6.29 14.58 -2.85
N VAL A 81 -6.39 13.65 -3.81
CA VAL A 81 -6.06 12.23 -3.59
C VAL A 81 -4.62 12.08 -3.12
N ALA A 82 -3.65 12.74 -3.76
CA ALA A 82 -2.25 12.65 -3.37
C ALA A 82 -2.01 13.18 -1.94
N VAL A 83 -2.65 14.27 -1.53
CA VAL A 83 -2.54 14.78 -0.15
C VAL A 83 -3.07 13.75 0.86
N LEU A 84 -4.24 13.16 0.60
CA LEU A 84 -4.81 12.11 1.46
C LEU A 84 -3.92 10.87 1.51
N MET A 85 -3.35 10.47 0.36
CA MET A 85 -2.48 9.30 0.25
C MET A 85 -1.17 9.48 1.01
N VAL A 86 -0.61 10.70 1.13
CA VAL A 86 0.54 10.93 2.03
C VAL A 86 0.18 10.52 3.46
N GLY A 87 -0.97 10.95 3.97
CA GLY A 87 -1.43 10.60 5.32
C GLY A 87 -1.68 9.11 5.49
N ILE A 88 -2.40 8.50 4.56
CA ILE A 88 -2.75 7.06 4.60
C ILE A 88 -1.48 6.20 4.50
N CYS A 89 -0.57 6.48 3.56
CA CYS A 89 0.67 5.73 3.42
C CYS A 89 1.58 5.91 4.64
N SER A 90 1.64 7.11 5.22
CA SER A 90 2.40 7.35 6.45
C SER A 90 1.84 6.54 7.61
N LEU A 91 0.51 6.52 7.76
CA LEU A 91 -0.17 5.74 8.79
C LEU A 91 0.04 4.24 8.60
N LEU A 92 -0.09 3.72 7.38
CA LEU A 92 0.19 2.32 7.08
C LEU A 92 1.64 1.95 7.39
N THR A 93 2.58 2.83 7.05
CA THR A 93 4.01 2.63 7.36
C THR A 93 4.25 2.57 8.87
N LEU A 94 3.64 3.50 9.61
CA LEU A 94 3.72 3.56 11.07
C LEU A 94 3.10 2.31 11.71
N LEU A 95 1.91 1.90 11.28
CA LEU A 95 1.24 0.71 11.80
C LEU A 95 2.06 -0.55 11.49
N THR A 96 2.63 -0.66 10.29
CA THR A 96 3.53 -1.79 9.92
C THR A 96 4.79 -1.81 10.79
N PHE A 97 5.34 -0.64 11.10
CA PHE A 97 6.49 -0.51 11.99
C PHE A 97 6.16 -0.97 13.41
N LEU A 98 4.98 -0.58 13.92
CA LEU A 98 4.48 -0.91 15.26
C LEU A 98 3.92 -2.32 15.38
N THR A 99 3.75 -3.06 14.28
CA THR A 99 3.30 -4.45 14.32
C THR A 99 4.19 -5.27 15.25
N PRO A 100 3.62 -6.09 16.17
CA PRO A 100 4.35 -6.95 17.08
C PRO A 100 4.90 -8.18 16.34
N ALA A 101 5.81 -7.93 15.43
CA ALA A 101 6.56 -8.92 14.67
C ALA A 101 8.05 -8.56 14.74
N PRO A 102 8.97 -9.55 14.80
CA PRO A 102 10.39 -9.33 14.69
C PRO A 102 10.76 -8.58 13.41
N TRP A 103 11.95 -7.97 13.41
CA TRP A 103 12.50 -7.28 12.25
C TRP A 103 12.96 -8.28 11.17
N ALA A 104 12.00 -8.83 10.45
CA ALA A 104 12.22 -9.72 9.31
C ALA A 104 12.16 -8.96 7.97
N ILE A 105 12.60 -9.64 6.90
CA ILE A 105 12.63 -9.11 5.53
C ILE A 105 11.23 -8.61 5.10
N GLY A 106 10.16 -9.32 5.47
CA GLY A 106 8.81 -8.89 5.11
C GLY A 106 8.38 -7.61 5.80
N LYS A 107 8.60 -7.48 7.11
CA LYS A 107 8.31 -6.24 7.84
C LYS A 107 9.10 -5.06 7.27
N ILE A 108 10.41 -5.26 7.03
CA ILE A 108 11.29 -4.21 6.48
C ILE A 108 10.83 -3.80 5.08
N SER A 109 10.52 -4.76 4.21
CA SER A 109 10.08 -4.46 2.84
C SER A 109 8.76 -3.69 2.80
N TYR A 110 7.77 -4.05 3.63
CA TYR A 110 6.50 -3.30 3.68
C TYR A 110 6.65 -1.89 4.27
N VAL A 111 7.48 -1.72 5.30
CA VAL A 111 7.82 -0.39 5.82
C VAL A 111 8.51 0.46 4.74
N ALA A 112 9.46 -0.12 4.01
CA ALA A 112 10.17 0.57 2.94
C ALA A 112 9.21 0.97 1.79
N VAL A 113 8.32 0.06 1.38
CA VAL A 113 7.31 0.32 0.35
C VAL A 113 6.38 1.46 0.76
N GLY A 114 5.84 1.43 1.98
CA GLY A 114 4.97 2.49 2.50
C GLY A 114 5.66 3.85 2.56
N ALA A 115 6.92 3.88 3.00
CA ALA A 115 7.75 5.09 3.02
C ALA A 115 8.02 5.62 1.60
N LEU A 116 8.35 4.73 0.66
CA LEU A 116 8.58 5.09 -0.75
C LEU A 116 7.32 5.69 -1.39
N PHE A 117 6.15 5.11 -1.16
CA PHE A 117 4.89 5.68 -1.66
C PHE A 117 4.60 7.05 -1.05
N THR A 118 4.82 7.20 0.26
CA THR A 118 4.68 8.50 0.95
C THR A 118 5.58 9.55 0.29
N MET A 119 6.86 9.23 0.08
CA MET A 119 7.82 10.12 -0.60
C MET A 119 7.41 10.41 -2.05
N ALA A 120 6.94 9.41 -2.80
CA ALA A 120 6.50 9.56 -4.18
C ALA A 120 5.31 10.53 -4.30
N TYR A 121 4.32 10.45 -3.39
CA TYR A 121 3.20 11.39 -3.36
C TYR A 121 3.64 12.81 -3.01
N ILE A 122 4.53 12.98 -2.02
CA ILE A 122 5.11 14.30 -1.68
C ILE A 122 5.86 14.90 -2.88
N TYR A 123 6.68 14.09 -3.57
CA TYR A 123 7.41 14.51 -4.75
C TYR A 123 6.48 14.88 -5.92
N GLY A 124 5.41 14.11 -6.13
CA GLY A 124 4.37 14.41 -7.11
C GLY A 124 3.69 15.76 -6.84
N LEU A 125 3.37 16.04 -5.58
CA LEU A 125 2.74 17.30 -5.14
C LEU A 125 3.65 18.53 -5.31
N ARG A 126 4.97 18.37 -5.18
CA ARG A 126 5.95 19.48 -5.34
C ARG A 126 6.10 19.98 -6.78
N GLY A 127 5.59 19.24 -7.78
CA GLY A 127 5.76 19.54 -9.21
C GLY A 127 5.09 20.81 -9.77
N ARG A 128 4.52 21.70 -8.94
CA ARG A 128 3.84 22.95 -9.36
C ARG A 128 4.58 24.24 -8.96
N ARG A 129 5.70 24.19 -8.23
CA ARG A 129 6.36 25.42 -7.73
C ARG A 129 7.19 26.22 -8.75
N ARG A 130 7.21 25.85 -10.03
CA ARG A 130 7.85 26.64 -11.10
C ARG A 130 6.86 26.83 -12.24
N ASN A 131 6.14 27.95 -12.19
CA ASN A 131 5.53 28.66 -13.31
C ASN A 131 4.84 29.90 -12.70
N HIS A 132 5.68 30.82 -12.23
CA HIS A 132 5.38 32.25 -12.17
C HIS A 132 6.42 32.91 -13.07
#